data_AF-A0A370WT36-F1
#
_entry.id   AF-A0A370WT36-F1
#
_cell.length_a   1.000
_cell.length_b   1.000
_cell.length_c   1.000
_cell.angle_alpha   90.00
_cell.angle_beta   90.00
_cell.angle_gamma   90.00
#
_symmetry.space_group_name_H-M   'P 1'
#
loop_
_entity.id
_entity.type
_entity.pdbx_description
1 polymer ?
#
loop_
_entity_poly.entity_id
_entity_poly.type
_entity_poly.pdbx_seq_one_letter_code
_entity_poly.pdbx_strand_id
1 'polypeptide(L)'
;MVSNGNVTLPAVDKDNCPDARSNLPAFMPAEACVTLTEILHGGPFPYSQDGVVFGNYEGVLPQQPRGYYHEYTVPTPGAQNRGARRIITGGTPPTAFYYTDDHYRSFKPFQVNR
;
A
#
# COMPACT_ATOMS: atom_id res chain seq x y z
N MET A 1 12.22 18.19 12.89
CA MET A 1 11.18 17.15 12.90
C MET A 1 10.13 17.57 11.87
N VAL A 2 10.30 17.18 10.61
CA VAL A 2 9.41 17.62 9.52
C VAL A 2 8.23 16.66 9.40
N SER A 3 7.11 17.05 9.99
CA SER A 3 5.80 16.51 9.64
C SER A 3 5.36 17.16 8.33
N ASN A 4 5.80 16.60 7.21
CA ASN A 4 5.37 17.06 5.88
C ASN A 4 4.23 16.18 5.36
N GLY A 5 3.07 16.29 6.01
CA GLY A 5 1.82 15.66 5.57
C GLY A 5 1.19 16.33 4.34
N ASN A 6 2.01 16.73 3.37
CA ASN A 6 1.53 17.19 2.07
C ASN A 6 2.50 16.70 1.00
N VAL A 7 2.42 15.40 0.71
CA VAL A 7 3.08 14.86 -0.47
C VAL A 7 2.18 15.19 -1.66
N THR A 8 2.48 16.29 -2.34
CA THR A 8 1.94 16.53 -3.69
C THR A 8 2.59 15.50 -4.59
N LEU A 9 1.95 14.34 -4.71
CA LEU A 9 2.38 13.35 -5.68
C LEU A 9 2.07 13.89 -7.07
N PRO A 10 2.96 13.66 -8.04
CA PRO A 10 2.65 13.95 -9.43
C PRO A 10 1.36 13.24 -9.83
N ALA A 11 0.68 13.71 -10.88
CA ALA A 11 -0.39 12.94 -11.49
C ALA A 11 0.20 11.62 -11.99
N VAL A 12 0.06 10.56 -11.19
CA VAL A 12 0.58 9.24 -11.53
C VAL A 12 -0.45 8.61 -12.45
N ASP A 13 -0.01 8.33 -13.67
CA ASP A 13 -0.66 7.40 -14.56
C ASP A 13 -0.17 5.98 -14.22
N LYS A 14 -1.07 5.00 -14.32
CA LYS A 14 -0.76 3.56 -14.25
C LYS A 14 0.35 3.19 -15.25
N ASP A 15 0.44 3.94 -16.35
CA ASP A 15 1.40 3.73 -17.43
C ASP A 15 2.83 4.19 -17.11
N ASN A 16 3.01 5.08 -16.12
CA ASN A 16 4.31 5.64 -15.72
C ASN A 16 4.99 4.86 -14.58
N CYS A 17 4.60 3.60 -14.39
CA CYS A 17 5.01 2.80 -13.24
C CYS A 17 5.65 1.48 -13.72
N PRO A 18 6.90 1.51 -14.21
CA PRO A 18 7.49 0.41 -14.98
C PRO A 18 7.56 -0.90 -14.20
N ASP A 19 7.84 -0.85 -12.90
CA ASP A 19 8.03 -2.06 -12.06
C ASP A 19 6.71 -2.72 -11.62
N ALA A 20 5.60 -1.98 -11.64
CA ALA A 20 4.31 -2.42 -11.12
C ALA A 20 3.17 -2.40 -12.15
N ARG A 21 3.40 -1.93 -13.39
CA ARG A 21 2.39 -1.82 -14.47
C ARG A 21 1.68 -3.15 -14.76
N SER A 22 2.43 -4.26 -14.79
CA SER A 22 1.88 -5.60 -15.05
C SER A 22 1.13 -6.19 -13.85
N ASN A 23 1.28 -5.57 -12.67
CA ASN A 23 0.91 -6.14 -11.37
C ASN A 23 -0.25 -5.38 -10.70
N LEU A 24 -0.72 -4.27 -11.29
CA LEU A 24 -1.78 -3.46 -10.70
C LEU A 24 -3.16 -3.88 -11.25
N PRO A 25 -4.05 -4.46 -10.42
CA PRO A 25 -5.40 -4.81 -10.86
C PRO A 25 -6.23 -3.57 -11.21
N ALA A 26 -7.20 -3.73 -12.12
CA ALA A 26 -8.08 -2.64 -12.58
C ALA A 26 -8.91 -1.97 -11.47
N PHE A 27 -9.11 -2.64 -10.33
CA PHE A 27 -9.84 -2.07 -9.20
C PHE A 27 -9.01 -1.11 -8.35
N MET A 28 -7.70 -1.02 -8.60
CA MET A 28 -6.82 -0.11 -7.86
C MET A 28 -6.67 1.23 -8.57
N PRO A 29 -6.54 2.32 -7.80
CA PRO A 29 -6.26 3.63 -8.36
C PRO A 29 -4.79 3.72 -8.81
N ALA A 30 -4.46 4.67 -9.68
CA ALA A 30 -3.12 4.79 -10.25
C ALA A 30 -2.05 5.07 -9.18
N GLU A 31 -2.40 5.77 -8.09
CA GLU A 31 -1.49 6.07 -6.98
C GLU A 31 -0.98 4.82 -6.26
N ALA A 32 -1.73 3.71 -6.31
CA ALA A 32 -1.28 2.43 -5.73
C ALA A 32 -0.01 1.91 -6.42
N CYS A 33 0.25 2.34 -7.65
CA CYS A 33 1.45 1.95 -8.36
C CYS A 33 2.72 2.52 -7.74
N VAL A 34 2.71 3.80 -7.32
CA VAL A 34 3.85 4.40 -6.61
C VAL A 34 4.13 3.65 -5.31
N THR A 35 3.09 3.45 -4.49
CA THR A 35 3.21 2.71 -3.23
C THR A 35 3.77 1.31 -3.46
N LEU A 36 3.34 0.62 -4.52
CA LEU A 36 3.85 -0.72 -4.82
C LEU A 36 5.32 -0.70 -5.25
N THR A 37 5.75 0.26 -6.08
CA THR A 37 7.17 0.43 -6.42
C THR A 37 8.03 0.69 -5.18
N GLU A 38 7.58 1.56 -4.27
CA GLU A 38 8.29 1.84 -3.01
C GLU A 38 8.39 0.57 -2.14
N ILE A 39 7.32 -0.21 -2.02
CA ILE A 39 7.32 -1.49 -1.30
C ILE A 39 8.35 -2.46 -1.89
N LEU A 40 8.38 -2.59 -3.22
CA LEU A 40 9.29 -3.51 -3.91
C LEU A 40 10.76 -3.10 -3.77
N HIS A 41 11.05 -1.80 -3.66
CA HIS A 41 12.40 -1.27 -3.44
C HIS A 41 12.78 -1.15 -1.96
N GLY A 42 11.86 -1.38 -1.03
CA GLY A 42 12.12 -1.24 0.41
C GLY A 42 12.16 0.21 0.89
N GLY A 43 11.47 1.13 0.20
CA GLY A 43 11.39 2.55 0.51
C GLY A 43 12.32 3.43 -0.34
N PRO A 44 12.48 4.72 -0.01
CA PRO A 44 11.92 5.40 1.17
C PRO A 44 10.39 5.49 1.14
N PHE A 45 9.77 5.61 2.32
CA PHE A 45 8.31 5.74 2.42
C PHE A 45 7.87 7.16 2.80
N PRO A 46 6.78 7.67 2.20
CA PRO A 46 6.33 9.04 2.41
C PRO A 46 5.67 9.28 3.78
N TYR A 47 5.01 8.27 4.35
CA TYR A 47 4.34 8.40 5.65
C TYR A 47 5.06 7.61 6.73
N SER A 48 5.07 8.13 7.97
CA SER A 48 5.75 7.47 9.10
C SER A 48 5.11 6.14 9.52
N GLN A 49 3.87 5.89 9.11
CA GLN A 49 3.17 4.63 9.33
C GLN A 49 3.41 3.61 8.22
N ASP A 50 4.04 3.99 7.12
CA ASP A 50 4.30 3.04 6.03
C ASP A 50 5.39 2.06 6.46
N GLY A 51 5.11 0.76 6.29
CA GLY A 51 5.97 -0.32 6.72
C GLY A 51 5.81 -0.72 8.20
N VAL A 52 4.90 -0.09 8.96
CA VAL A 52 4.61 -0.56 10.33
C VAL A 52 3.78 -1.84 10.31
N VAL A 53 3.82 -2.59 11.40
CA VAL A 53 3.07 -3.85 11.53
C VAL A 53 1.57 -3.58 11.50
N PHE A 54 0.86 -4.25 10.60
CA PHE A 54 -0.59 -4.34 10.59
C PHE A 54 -1.04 -5.51 11.47
N GLY A 55 -1.86 -5.22 12.49
CA GLY A 55 -2.22 -6.20 13.53
C GLY A 55 -3.23 -7.26 13.11
N ASN A 56 -4.04 -7.01 12.08
CA ASN A 56 -5.16 -7.87 11.66
C ASN A 56 -6.08 -8.27 12.85
N TYR A 57 -6.43 -7.32 13.72
CA TYR A 57 -7.17 -7.58 14.97
C TYR A 57 -8.60 -8.08 14.72
N GLU A 58 -9.23 -7.59 13.67
CA GLU A 58 -10.55 -8.00 13.20
C GLU A 58 -10.53 -9.35 12.47
N GLY A 59 -9.34 -9.89 12.17
CA GLY A 59 -9.17 -11.21 11.56
C GLY A 59 -9.71 -11.33 10.13
N VAL A 60 -9.78 -10.21 9.39
CA VAL A 60 -10.29 -10.21 8.01
C VAL A 60 -9.30 -10.87 7.05
N LEU A 61 -8.00 -10.71 7.29
CA LEU A 61 -6.95 -11.45 6.58
C LEU A 61 -6.71 -12.81 7.25
N PRO A 62 -6.13 -13.81 6.54
CA PRO A 62 -5.74 -15.08 7.13
C PRO A 62 -4.91 -14.92 8.41
N GLN A 63 -5.10 -15.81 9.38
CA GLN A 63 -4.32 -15.78 10.61
C GLN A 63 -2.85 -16.12 10.33
N GLN A 64 -1.95 -15.26 10.81
CA GLN A 64 -0.50 -15.39 10.66
C GLN A 64 0.21 -14.91 11.93
N PRO A 65 1.48 -15.26 12.16
CA PRO A 65 2.25 -14.78 13.29
C PRO A 65 2.31 -13.25 13.37
N ARG A 66 2.46 -12.70 14.58
CA ARG A 66 2.61 -11.25 14.79
C ARG A 66 3.80 -10.73 13.98
N GLY A 67 3.61 -9.60 13.30
CA GLY A 67 4.63 -9.00 12.45
C GLY A 67 4.67 -9.57 11.04
N TYR A 68 3.78 -10.49 10.68
CA TYR A 68 3.69 -10.99 9.30
C TYR A 68 3.15 -9.92 8.34
N TYR A 69 2.19 -9.11 8.77
CA TYR A 69 1.56 -8.10 7.92
C TYR A 69 2.12 -6.70 8.16
N HIS A 70 2.29 -5.92 7.10
CA HIS A 70 2.71 -4.52 7.15
C HIS A 70 1.79 -3.64 6.30
N GLU A 71 1.51 -2.41 6.76
CA GLU A 71 0.65 -1.46 6.04
C GLU A 71 1.42 -0.38 5.30
N TYR A 72 0.86 0.06 4.17
CA TYR A 72 1.40 1.15 3.35
C TYR A 72 0.26 2.02 2.83
N THR A 73 0.47 3.33 2.86
CA THR A 73 -0.50 4.32 2.42
C THR A 73 -0.60 4.33 0.91
N VAL A 74 -1.83 4.17 0.39
CA VAL A 74 -2.14 4.55 -0.99
C VAL A 74 -2.74 5.95 -0.97
N PRO A 75 -2.05 6.94 -1.54
CA PRO A 75 -2.48 8.33 -1.52
C PRO A 75 -3.85 8.53 -2.17
N THR A 76 -4.63 9.46 -1.61
CA THR A 76 -5.90 9.91 -2.20
C THR A 76 -5.71 11.35 -2.65
N PRO A 77 -5.80 11.66 -3.95
CA PRO A 77 -5.63 13.02 -4.44
C PRO A 77 -6.54 14.02 -3.72
N GLY A 78 -5.96 15.13 -3.26
CA GLY A 78 -6.68 16.18 -2.54
C GLY A 78 -7.04 15.87 -1.08
N ALA A 79 -6.72 14.68 -0.57
CA ALA A 79 -6.90 14.39 0.85
C ALA A 79 -5.87 15.17 1.70
N GLN A 80 -6.33 15.79 2.78
CA GLN A 80 -5.48 16.48 3.76
C GLN A 80 -4.83 15.52 4.77
N ASN A 81 -5.14 14.23 4.67
CA ASN A 81 -4.67 13.16 5.54
C ASN A 81 -4.29 11.94 4.68
N ARG A 82 -3.88 10.83 5.32
CA ARG A 82 -3.52 9.58 4.65
C ARG A 82 -4.65 8.93 3.85
N GLY A 83 -5.88 9.43 3.95
CA GLY A 83 -7.06 8.82 3.34
C GLY A 83 -7.35 7.42 3.89
N ALA A 84 -8.25 6.70 3.21
CA ALA A 84 -8.71 5.37 3.60
C ALA A 84 -7.98 4.21 2.89
N ARG A 85 -7.19 4.50 1.86
CA ARG A 85 -6.66 3.48 0.95
C ARG A 85 -5.31 2.95 1.44
N ARG A 86 -5.12 1.63 1.43
CA ARG A 86 -3.88 0.98 1.86
C ARG A 86 -3.54 -0.22 1.00
N ILE A 87 -2.24 -0.50 0.87
CA ILE A 87 -1.73 -1.83 0.53
C ILE A 87 -1.27 -2.48 1.84
N ILE A 88 -1.67 -3.74 2.06
CA ILE A 88 -1.12 -4.59 3.11
C ILE A 88 -0.26 -5.66 2.46
N THR A 89 0.99 -5.79 2.89
CA THR A 89 1.85 -6.90 2.50
C THR A 89 1.88 -7.96 3.59
N GLY A 90 2.14 -9.21 3.20
CA GLY A 90 2.39 -10.32 4.11
C GLY A 90 3.74 -10.99 3.83
N GLY A 91 4.52 -11.23 4.88
CA GLY A 91 5.85 -11.84 4.81
C GLY A 91 7.00 -10.85 4.61
N THR A 92 8.22 -11.31 4.90
CA THR A 92 9.46 -10.54 4.73
C THR A 92 10.52 -11.43 4.06
N PRO A 93 10.80 -11.27 2.75
CA PRO A 93 10.18 -10.31 1.83
C PRO A 93 8.70 -10.61 1.57
N PRO A 94 7.88 -9.63 1.12
CA PRO A 94 6.47 -9.84 0.85
C PRO A 94 6.20 -11.00 -0.10
N THR A 95 5.24 -11.86 0.21
CA THR A 95 4.73 -12.92 -0.66
C THR A 95 3.22 -12.88 -0.83
N ALA A 96 2.52 -12.07 -0.02
CA ALA A 96 1.10 -11.81 -0.14
C ALA A 96 0.84 -10.31 -0.20
N PHE A 97 -0.17 -9.90 -0.99
CA PHE A 97 -0.55 -8.51 -1.14
C PHE A 97 -2.06 -8.36 -1.13
N TYR A 98 -2.53 -7.34 -0.41
CA TYR A 98 -3.94 -7.01 -0.26
C TYR A 98 -4.14 -5.51 -0.41
N TYR A 99 -5.29 -5.12 -0.92
CA TYR A 99 -5.68 -3.73 -1.04
C TYR A 99 -7.01 -3.47 -0.33
N THR A 100 -7.08 -2.33 0.35
CA THR A 100 -8.31 -1.79 0.95
C THR A 100 -8.47 -0.35 0.48
N ASP A 101 -9.69 0.03 0.14
CA ASP A 101 -10.11 1.41 -0.16
C ASP A 101 -11.09 1.98 0.88
N ASP A 102 -11.36 1.22 1.94
CA ASP A 102 -12.42 1.47 2.92
C ASP A 102 -11.93 1.50 4.37
N HIS A 103 -10.63 1.75 4.57
CA HIS A 103 -9.98 1.85 5.87
C HIS A 103 -10.09 0.54 6.67
N TYR A 104 -9.57 -0.55 6.06
CA TYR A 104 -9.42 -1.89 6.64
C TYR A 104 -10.72 -2.68 6.86
N ARG A 105 -11.87 -2.22 6.33
CA ARG A 105 -13.15 -2.95 6.50
C ARG A 105 -13.25 -4.14 5.56
N SER A 106 -12.67 -4.03 4.37
CA SER A 106 -12.57 -5.13 3.42
C SER A 106 -11.23 -5.12 2.68
N PHE A 107 -10.85 -6.29 2.16
CA PHE A 107 -9.58 -6.48 1.47
C PHE A 107 -9.80 -7.24 0.16
N LYS A 108 -9.08 -6.82 -0.89
CA LYS A 108 -8.99 -7.52 -2.16
C LYS A 108 -7.56 -8.06 -2.31
N PRO A 109 -7.34 -9.38 -2.37
CA PRO A 109 -6.03 -9.94 -2.65
C PRO A 109 -5.63 -9.64 -4.09
N PHE A 110 -4.33 -9.49 -4.32
CA PHE A 110 -3.77 -9.38 -5.67
C PHE A 110 -2.39 -10.03 -5.74
N GLN A 111 -1.95 -10.30 -6.96
CA GLN A 111 -0.66 -10.93 -7.22
C GLN A 111 0.30 -9.90 -7.79
N VAL A 112 1.56 -10.01 -7.36
CA VAL A 112 2.66 -9.24 -7.90
C VAL A 112 3.63 -10.23 -8.51
N ASN A 113 3.67 -10.26 -9.84
CA ASN A 113 4.62 -11.07 -10.59
C ASN A 113 6.00 -10.41 -10.47
N ARG A 114 6.96 -11.17 -9.95
CA ARG A 114 8.36 -10.78 -9.79
C ARG A 114 9.21 -11.44 -10.86
#